data_AF-A0A7Y2TM24-F1
#
_entry.id   AF-A0A7Y2TM24-F1
#
_cell.length_a   1.000
_cell.length_b   1.000
_cell.length_c   1.000
_cell.angle_alpha   90.00
_cell.angle_beta   90.00
_cell.angle_gamma   90.00
#
_symmetry.space_group_name_H-M   'P 1'
#
loop_
_entity.id
_entity.type
_entity.pdbx_description
1 polymer ?
#
loop_
_entity_poly.entity_id
_entity_poly.type
_entity_poly.pdbx_seq_one_letter_code
_entity_poly.pdbx_strand_id
1 'polypeptide(L)'
;IKASNILFGKSTAEDLKTLDEQTFLDVFDGVPQAEVELTAIENGLEIVPAFSENGFLKSNGEVRRALKENSISVNKEKVKDDFIITTNDLIANKFVLLQRGKKSYFLLKVI
;
A
#
# COMPACT_ATOMS: atom_id res chain seq x y z
N ILE A 1 -17.73 9.43 -10.59
CA ILE A 1 -16.73 10.22 -11.37
C ILE A 1 -15.48 10.63 -10.54
N LYS A 2 -15.51 10.60 -9.18
CA LYS A 2 -14.32 10.90 -8.35
C LYS A 2 -13.22 9.83 -8.36
N ALA A 3 -13.58 8.55 -8.52
CA ALA A 3 -12.66 7.43 -8.35
C ALA A 3 -11.44 7.43 -9.28
N SER A 4 -11.65 7.69 -10.57
CA SER A 4 -10.57 7.69 -11.58
C SER A 4 -9.58 8.86 -11.39
N ASN A 5 -10.03 9.99 -10.82
CA ASN A 5 -9.16 11.12 -10.48
C ASN A 5 -8.30 10.89 -9.24
N ILE A 6 -8.65 9.92 -8.39
CA ILE A 6 -7.84 9.59 -7.22
C ILE A 6 -6.69 8.65 -7.60
N LEU A 7 -6.97 7.69 -8.50
CA LEU A 7 -5.98 6.76 -9.06
C LEU A 7 -5.03 7.43 -10.06
N PHE A 8 -5.53 8.35 -10.90
CA PHE A 8 -4.77 8.92 -12.01
C PHE A 8 -4.67 10.46 -12.00
N GLY A 9 -5.37 11.14 -11.09
CA GLY A 9 -5.28 12.59 -10.92
C GLY A 9 -4.37 12.99 -9.75
N LYS A 10 -4.16 14.30 -9.59
CA LYS A 10 -3.25 14.96 -8.61
C LYS A 10 -3.68 14.82 -7.12
N SER A 11 -4.40 13.76 -6.75
CA SER A 11 -4.86 13.58 -5.38
C SER A 11 -3.67 13.18 -4.48
N THR A 12 -3.44 13.90 -3.39
CA THR A 12 -2.30 13.72 -2.47
C THR A 12 -2.52 12.54 -1.52
N ALA A 13 -1.47 12.13 -0.79
CA ALA A 13 -1.57 11.10 0.25
C ALA A 13 -2.61 11.48 1.33
N GLU A 14 -2.80 12.76 1.59
CA GLU A 14 -3.77 13.30 2.55
C GLU A 14 -5.23 13.13 2.07
N ASP A 15 -5.49 13.33 0.77
CA ASP A 15 -6.81 13.07 0.18
C ASP A 15 -7.19 11.59 0.31
N LEU A 16 -6.21 10.68 0.23
CA LEU A 16 -6.42 9.24 0.44
C LEU A 16 -6.81 8.91 1.88
N LYS A 17 -6.20 9.59 2.87
CA LYS A 17 -6.50 9.36 4.30
C LYS A 17 -7.89 9.87 4.71
N THR A 18 -8.47 10.81 3.95
CA THR A 18 -9.78 11.42 4.25
C THR A 18 -10.95 10.77 3.49
N LEU A 19 -10.67 9.79 2.62
CA LEU A 19 -11.69 9.06 1.88
C LEU A 19 -12.37 7.98 2.73
N ASP A 20 -13.70 7.88 2.60
CA ASP A 20 -14.50 6.85 3.23
C ASP A 20 -14.16 5.44 2.67
N GLU A 21 -14.19 4.43 3.55
CA GLU A 21 -13.88 3.02 3.25
C GLU A 21 -14.60 2.51 1.99
N GLN A 22 -15.89 2.82 1.83
CA GLN A 22 -16.67 2.41 0.65
C GLN A 22 -16.14 3.02 -0.64
N THR A 23 -15.84 4.33 -0.63
CA THR A 23 -15.32 5.00 -1.83
C THR A 23 -13.94 4.47 -2.16
N PHE A 24 -13.11 4.21 -1.16
CA PHE A 24 -11.79 3.63 -1.34
C PHE A 24 -11.89 2.24 -1.97
N LEU A 25 -12.70 1.34 -1.41
CA LEU A 25 -12.93 0.01 -1.99
C LEU A 25 -13.43 0.07 -3.43
N ASP A 26 -14.39 0.94 -3.73
CA ASP A 26 -14.91 1.14 -5.09
C ASP A 26 -13.85 1.69 -6.06
N VAL A 27 -12.91 2.52 -5.58
CA VAL A 27 -11.79 3.03 -6.39
C VAL A 27 -10.81 1.91 -6.70
N PHE A 28 -10.48 1.09 -5.70
CA PHE A 28 -9.49 0.02 -5.81
C PHE A 28 -10.13 -1.35 -6.13
N ASP A 29 -11.38 -1.34 -6.61
CA ASP A 29 -12.08 -2.53 -7.08
C ASP A 29 -11.39 -3.06 -8.35
N GLY A 30 -10.90 -4.31 -8.27
CA GLY A 30 -10.07 -4.93 -9.31
C GLY A 30 -8.55 -4.81 -9.11
N VAL A 31 -8.09 -4.17 -8.03
CA VAL A 31 -6.67 -4.16 -7.64
C VAL A 31 -6.38 -5.35 -6.72
N PRO A 32 -5.23 -6.06 -6.84
CA PRO A 32 -4.94 -7.19 -5.96
C PRO A 32 -4.88 -6.75 -4.51
N GLN A 33 -5.63 -7.45 -3.65
CA GLN A 33 -5.71 -7.20 -2.22
C GLN A 33 -5.06 -8.35 -1.45
N ALA A 34 -4.44 -8.04 -0.32
CA ALA A 34 -3.95 -9.03 0.63
C ALA A 34 -4.37 -8.68 2.05
N GLU A 35 -4.57 -9.70 2.86
CA GLU A 35 -5.00 -9.55 4.25
C GLU A 35 -3.81 -9.74 5.18
N VAL A 36 -3.65 -8.83 6.14
CA VAL A 36 -2.59 -8.87 7.14
C VAL A 36 -3.19 -8.64 8.52
N GLU A 37 -2.68 -9.33 9.55
CA GLU A 37 -3.15 -9.09 10.90
C GLU A 37 -2.72 -7.72 11.42
N LEU A 38 -3.61 -7.07 12.18
CA LEU A 38 -3.27 -5.83 12.90
C LEU A 38 -2.03 -5.99 13.78
N THR A 39 -1.86 -7.15 14.41
CA THR A 39 -0.71 -7.49 15.25
C THR A 39 0.61 -7.39 14.50
N ALA A 40 0.65 -7.74 13.21
CA ALA A 40 1.86 -7.64 12.40
C ALA A 40 2.24 -6.17 12.15
N ILE A 41 1.25 -5.28 11.98
CA ILE A 41 1.49 -3.84 11.83
C ILE A 41 1.86 -3.19 13.17
N GLU A 42 1.21 -3.59 14.27
CA GLU A 42 1.55 -3.12 15.62
C GLU A 42 2.97 -3.52 16.03
N ASN A 43 3.42 -4.72 15.64
CA ASN A 43 4.79 -5.17 15.84
C ASN A 43 5.81 -4.49 14.90
N GLY A 44 5.35 -3.67 13.96
CA GLY A 44 6.16 -2.99 12.96
C GLY A 44 6.41 -3.89 11.75
N LEU A 45 5.48 -3.86 10.80
CA LEU A 45 5.58 -4.65 9.58
C LEU A 45 6.57 -4.01 8.60
N GLU A 46 7.73 -4.64 8.42
CA GLU A 46 8.68 -4.20 7.39
C GLU A 46 8.06 -4.26 5.99
N ILE A 47 8.42 -3.30 5.13
CA ILE A 47 7.91 -3.25 3.76
C ILE A 47 8.28 -4.50 2.94
N VAL A 48 9.42 -5.13 3.21
CA VAL A 48 9.88 -6.32 2.48
C VAL A 48 8.95 -7.52 2.67
N PRO A 49 8.70 -8.01 3.91
CA PRO A 49 7.72 -9.06 4.17
C PRO A 49 6.30 -8.64 3.78
N ALA A 50 5.95 -7.35 3.93
CA ALA A 50 4.64 -6.85 3.50
C ALA A 50 4.36 -7.11 2.00
N PHE A 51 5.39 -7.17 1.15
CA PHE A 51 5.21 -7.49 -0.27
C PHE A 51 5.36 -8.98 -0.60
N SER A 52 6.30 -9.67 0.04
CA SER A 52 6.60 -11.06 -0.30
C SER A 52 5.61 -12.05 0.32
N GLU A 53 5.23 -11.86 1.59
CA GLU A 53 4.32 -12.76 2.30
C GLU A 53 2.89 -12.63 1.79
N ASN A 54 2.53 -11.42 1.34
CA ASN A 54 1.23 -11.11 0.76
C ASN A 54 1.13 -11.46 -0.74
N GLY A 55 2.15 -12.11 -1.32
CA GLY A 55 2.12 -12.60 -2.69
C GLY A 55 2.15 -11.52 -3.77
N PHE A 56 2.43 -10.26 -3.42
CA PHE A 56 2.57 -9.17 -4.38
C PHE A 56 3.85 -9.27 -5.22
N LEU A 57 4.91 -9.87 -4.64
CA LEU A 57 6.20 -10.09 -5.26
C LEU A 57 6.70 -11.52 -4.98
N LYS A 58 7.53 -12.10 -5.86
CA LYS A 58 7.89 -13.52 -5.76
C LYS A 58 8.84 -13.84 -4.60
N SER A 59 9.62 -12.86 -4.14
CA SER A 59 10.60 -13.06 -3.06
C SER A 59 11.06 -11.75 -2.42
N ASN A 60 11.59 -11.84 -1.20
CA ASN A 60 12.23 -10.73 -0.47
C ASN A 60 13.31 -10.02 -1.31
N GLY A 61 14.07 -10.78 -2.11
CA GLY A 61 15.12 -10.23 -2.97
C GLY A 61 14.57 -9.34 -4.10
N GLU A 62 13.43 -9.70 -4.68
CA GLU A 62 12.74 -8.86 -5.66
C GLU A 62 12.20 -7.58 -5.03
N VAL A 63 11.66 -7.65 -3.81
CA VAL A 63 11.18 -6.45 -3.10
C VAL A 63 12.31 -5.48 -2.84
N ARG A 64 13.44 -5.95 -2.27
CA ARG A 64 14.60 -5.08 -2.02
C ARG A 64 15.15 -4.46 -3.29
N ARG A 65 15.17 -5.21 -4.40
CA ARG A 65 15.57 -4.65 -5.69
C ARG A 65 14.64 -3.55 -6.15
N ALA A 66 13.32 -3.76 -6.07
CA ALA A 66 12.33 -2.75 -6.44
C ALA A 66 12.41 -1.50 -5.55
N LEU A 67 12.68 -1.66 -4.25
CA LEU A 67 12.95 -0.55 -3.33
C LEU A 67 14.20 0.22 -3.70
N LYS A 68 15.30 -0.49 -4.01
CA LYS A 68 16.57 0.10 -4.45
C LYS A 68 16.42 0.86 -5.78
N GLU A 69 15.57 0.35 -6.67
CA GLU A 69 15.18 1.01 -7.93
C GLU A 69 14.16 2.16 -7.72
N ASN A 70 13.87 2.56 -6.48
CA ASN A 70 12.90 3.61 -6.13
C ASN A 70 11.53 3.42 -6.82
N SER A 71 11.15 2.15 -6.97
CA SER A 71 9.96 1.70 -7.67
C SER A 71 8.90 1.18 -6.71
N ILE A 72 9.04 1.37 -5.39
CA ILE A 72 7.97 1.08 -4.44
C ILE A 72 7.54 2.37 -3.74
N SER A 73 6.23 2.52 -3.58
CA SER A 73 5.61 3.57 -2.79
C SER A 73 4.56 2.99 -1.85
N VAL A 74 4.43 3.58 -0.67
CA VAL A 74 3.39 3.31 0.34
C VAL A 74 2.56 4.58 0.46
N ASN A 75 1.23 4.49 0.36
CA ASN A 75 0.33 5.64 0.42
C ASN A 75 0.73 6.80 -0.52
N LYS A 76 1.22 6.46 -1.73
CA LYS A 76 1.82 7.39 -2.73
C LYS A 76 3.14 8.06 -2.31
N GLU A 77 3.69 7.75 -1.16
CA GLU A 77 5.00 8.21 -0.71
C GLU A 77 6.07 7.16 -1.02
N LYS A 78 7.24 7.61 -1.49
CA LYS A 78 8.34 6.68 -1.79
C LYS A 78 9.00 6.23 -0.49
N VAL A 79 9.21 4.94 -0.36
CA VAL A 79 9.80 4.33 0.83
C VAL A 79 11.09 3.58 0.49
N LYS A 80 11.88 3.31 1.52
CA LYS A 80 13.12 2.50 1.44
C LYS A 80 12.91 1.16 2.12
N ASP A 81 13.91 0.29 2.03
CA ASP A 81 13.93 -1.04 2.66
C ASP A 81 13.97 -1.02 4.19
N ASP A 82 14.36 0.11 4.78
CA ASP A 82 14.25 0.39 6.23
C ASP A 82 12.81 0.70 6.67
N PHE A 83 11.91 1.03 5.74
CA PHE A 83 10.57 1.52 6.10
C PHE A 83 9.72 0.44 6.77
N ILE A 84 9.15 0.81 7.90
CA ILE A 84 8.25 0.00 8.70
C ILE A 84 6.85 0.60 8.60
N ILE A 85 5.90 -0.20 8.15
CA ILE A 85 4.49 0.15 8.13
C ILE A 85 3.97 0.11 9.56
N THR A 86 3.42 1.23 10.02
CA THR A 86 2.83 1.35 11.35
C THR A 86 1.35 1.68 11.26
N THR A 87 0.67 1.71 12.41
CA THR A 87 -0.74 2.14 12.49
C THR A 87 -0.98 3.57 11.99
N ASN A 88 0.05 4.44 11.98
CA ASN A 88 -0.03 5.79 11.45
C ASN A 88 -0.13 5.86 9.91
N ASP A 89 0.29 4.77 9.24
CA ASP A 89 0.23 4.61 7.80
C ASP A 89 -1.08 3.98 7.35
N LEU A 90 -1.96 3.61 8.28
CA LEU A 90 -3.27 3.06 7.96
C LEU A 90 -4.23 4.14 7.47
N ILE A 91 -4.79 3.89 6.29
CA ILE A 91 -5.94 4.60 5.74
C ILE A 91 -7.18 4.00 6.41
N ALA A 92 -8.02 4.86 6.99
CA ALA A 92 -9.22 4.45 7.72
C ALA A 92 -8.98 3.38 8.80
N ASN A 93 -7.76 3.32 9.37
CA ASN A 93 -7.31 2.30 10.33
C ASN A 93 -7.44 0.84 9.85
N LYS A 94 -7.55 0.62 8.54
CA LYS A 94 -7.80 -0.71 7.97
C LYS A 94 -7.05 -1.01 6.68
N PHE A 95 -6.52 0.00 5.98
CA PHE A 95 -5.96 -0.21 4.65
C PHE A 95 -4.59 0.44 4.50
N VAL A 96 -3.71 -0.18 3.72
CA VAL A 96 -2.44 0.39 3.29
C VAL A 96 -2.34 0.29 1.79
N LEU A 97 -2.16 1.43 1.12
CA LEU A 97 -2.00 1.44 -0.32
C LEU A 97 -0.53 1.17 -0.66
N LEU A 98 -0.28 0.08 -1.35
CA LEU A 98 1.03 -0.27 -1.87
C LEU A 98 1.07 -0.02 -3.38
N GLN A 99 2.20 0.47 -3.87
CA GLN A 99 2.39 0.72 -5.29
C GLN A 99 3.77 0.25 -5.71
N ARG A 100 3.82 -0.41 -6.87
CA ARG A 100 5.05 -0.79 -7.56
C ARG A 100 5.11 -0.13 -8.94
N GLY A 101 6.10 0.72 -9.15
CA GLY A 101 6.31 1.49 -10.37
C GLY A 101 5.19 2.49 -10.60
N LYS A 102 4.72 2.61 -11.85
CA LYS A 102 3.69 3.60 -12.23
C LYS A 102 2.27 3.02 -12.37
N LYS A 103 2.13 1.69 -12.47
CA LYS A 103 0.87 1.05 -12.87
C LYS A 103 0.43 -0.10 -11.99
N SER A 104 1.32 -0.66 -11.17
CA SER A 104 0.94 -1.76 -10.27
C SER A 104 0.58 -1.16 -8.93
N TYR A 105 -0.70 -1.23 -8.59
CA TYR A 105 -1.20 -0.93 -7.26
C TYR A 105 -1.55 -2.23 -6.57
N PHE A 106 -1.45 -2.23 -5.26
CA PHE A 106 -1.71 -3.36 -4.38
C PHE A 106 -2.35 -2.80 -3.12
N LEU A 107 -3.32 -3.53 -2.57
CA LEU A 107 -3.99 -3.09 -1.36
C LEU A 107 -3.73 -4.07 -0.23
N LEU A 108 -3.18 -3.57 0.86
CA LEU A 108 -3.14 -4.31 2.12
C LEU A 108 -4.38 -3.95 2.92
N LYS A 109 -5.14 -4.97 3.32
CA LYS A 109 -6.26 -4.86 4.22
C LYS A 109 -5.86 -5.47 5.55
N VAL A 110 -6.05 -4.71 6.60
CA VAL A 110 -5.81 -5.14 7.98
C VAL A 110 -7.07 -5.78 8.51
N ILE A 111 -6.93 -6.98 9.06
CA ILE A 111 -8.00 -7.74 9.72
C ILE A 111 -7.75 -7.88 11.22
#